data_AF-A0A9W8WGC3-F1
#
_entry.id   AF-A0A9W8WGC3-F1
#
_cell.length_a   1.000
_cell.length_b   1.000
_cell.length_c   1.000
_cell.angle_alpha   90.00
_cell.angle_beta   90.00
_cell.angle_gamma   90.00
#
_symmetry.space_group_name_H-M   'P 1'
#
loop_
_entity.id
_entity.type
_entity.pdbx_description
1 polymer ?
#
loop_
_entity_poly.entity_id
_entity_poly.type
_entity_poly.pdbx_seq_one_letter_code
_entity_poly.pdbx_strand_id
1 'polypeptide(L)'
;MRFFSDEREIDSKTAHMQVLCLGLSRCATSSLQAALESDVLNLAPCMHMAHIAPHADRERMVIDAINEEDTQKRQKLLHKIYDGYASSCDFPGWLFVPDLMDMYPDAAVVLNTRKSSQAWAESIGNSHSFFGTRWYYWPTFLWKTDRLHYAIHRTGYAWVQRRFGIADMFTAEFYERYND
;
A
#
# COMPACT_ATOMS: atom_id res chain seq x y z
N MET A 1 6.73 11.41 -14.10
CA MET A 1 7.37 10.84 -12.89
C MET A 1 6.22 10.56 -11.92
N ARG A 2 5.88 9.28 -11.69
CA ARG A 2 4.55 8.81 -11.24
C ARG A 2 4.10 9.22 -9.82
N PHE A 3 4.98 9.84 -9.04
CA PHE A 3 4.76 10.11 -7.60
C PHE A 3 4.64 11.60 -7.25
N PHE A 4 4.80 12.51 -8.21
CA PHE A 4 4.75 13.96 -7.94
C PHE A 4 3.35 14.55 -8.13
N SER A 5 2.57 13.98 -9.05
CA SER A 5 1.18 14.34 -9.29
C SER A 5 0.44 13.13 -9.87
N ASP A 6 -0.82 12.99 -9.50
CA ASP A 6 -1.76 12.03 -10.08
C ASP A 6 -3.10 12.75 -10.30
N GLU A 7 -3.42 13.09 -11.53
CA GLU A 7 -4.66 13.81 -11.88
C GLU A 7 -5.80 12.87 -12.25
N ARG A 8 -5.58 11.55 -12.13
CA ARG A 8 -6.58 10.53 -12.47
C ARG A 8 -7.70 10.54 -11.43
N GLU A 9 -8.90 10.87 -11.88
CA GLU A 9 -10.14 10.63 -11.14
C GLU A 9 -10.64 9.22 -11.44
N ILE A 10 -10.87 8.44 -10.38
CA ILE A 10 -11.40 7.08 -10.49
C ILE A 10 -12.85 7.12 -10.01
N ASP A 11 -13.79 6.89 -10.92
CA ASP A 11 -15.18 6.64 -10.54
C ASP A 11 -15.31 5.19 -10.04
N SER A 12 -15.88 5.04 -8.85
CA SER A 12 -16.05 3.76 -8.15
C SER A 12 -16.82 2.71 -8.95
N LYS A 13 -17.54 3.11 -10.01
CA LYS A 13 -18.31 2.21 -10.88
C LYS A 13 -17.58 1.79 -12.16
N THR A 14 -16.40 2.32 -12.40
CA THR A 14 -15.70 2.15 -13.70
C THR A 14 -15.11 0.76 -13.89
N ALA A 15 -14.67 0.14 -12.81
CA ALA A 15 -14.13 -1.21 -12.82
C ALA A 15 -14.49 -1.97 -11.55
N HIS A 16 -14.52 -3.29 -11.68
CA HIS A 16 -14.64 -4.22 -10.57
C HIS A 16 -13.26 -4.84 -10.31
N MET A 17 -12.89 -5.02 -9.04
CA MET A 17 -11.62 -5.65 -8.65
C MET A 17 -11.56 -7.09 -9.21
N GLN A 18 -10.52 -7.39 -9.97
CA GLN A 18 -10.28 -8.71 -10.57
C GLN A 18 -9.00 -9.35 -10.07
N VAL A 19 -7.98 -8.55 -9.73
CA VAL A 19 -6.68 -9.06 -9.28
C VAL A 19 -6.15 -8.30 -8.08
N LEU A 20 -5.86 -9.03 -7.00
CA LEU A 20 -5.20 -8.53 -5.81
C LEU A 20 -3.73 -8.99 -5.79
N CYS A 21 -2.81 -8.06 -6.06
CA CYS A 21 -1.38 -8.31 -5.90
C CYS A 21 -0.95 -7.91 -4.49
N LEU A 22 -0.79 -8.92 -3.63
CA LEU A 22 -0.60 -8.77 -2.19
C LEU A 22 0.87 -8.92 -1.76
N GLY A 23 1.82 -8.80 -2.69
CA GLY A 23 3.23 -8.74 -2.34
C GLY A 23 3.60 -7.41 -1.66
N LEU A 24 4.56 -7.48 -0.74
CA LEU A 24 5.09 -6.30 -0.05
C LEU A 24 5.67 -5.27 -1.04
N SER A 25 5.68 -4.02 -0.60
CA SER A 25 6.41 -2.96 -1.29
C SER A 25 7.85 -3.37 -1.56
N ARG A 26 8.38 -2.98 -2.73
CA ARG A 26 9.73 -3.35 -3.23
C ARG A 26 9.90 -4.83 -3.63
N CYS A 27 8.81 -5.56 -3.87
CA CYS A 27 8.80 -6.81 -4.62
C CYS A 27 8.40 -6.63 -6.10
N ALA A 28 8.94 -5.59 -6.77
CA ALA A 28 8.61 -5.23 -8.17
C ALA A 28 7.15 -4.79 -8.42
N THR A 29 6.50 -4.17 -7.43
CA THR A 29 5.10 -3.73 -7.50
C THR A 29 4.81 -2.74 -8.63
N SER A 30 5.71 -1.78 -8.91
CA SER A 30 5.50 -0.83 -10.02
C SER A 30 5.62 -1.48 -11.41
N SER A 31 6.49 -2.50 -11.56
CA SER A 31 6.56 -3.29 -12.80
C SER A 31 5.31 -4.14 -12.98
N LEU A 32 4.79 -4.71 -11.89
CA LEU A 32 3.54 -5.46 -11.88
C LEU A 32 2.35 -4.56 -12.24
N GLN A 33 2.28 -3.35 -11.69
CA GLN A 33 1.29 -2.34 -12.07
C GLN A 33 1.30 -2.06 -13.58
N ALA A 34 2.50 -1.83 -14.15
CA ALA A 34 2.64 -1.57 -15.58
C ALA A 34 2.21 -2.76 -16.45
N ALA A 35 2.46 -3.99 -15.99
CA ALA A 35 2.00 -5.19 -16.68
C ALA A 35 0.47 -5.33 -16.61
N LEU A 36 -0.13 -5.14 -15.44
CA LEU A 36 -1.59 -5.20 -15.24
C LEU A 36 -2.31 -4.16 -16.10
N GLU A 37 -1.79 -2.94 -16.17
CA GLU A 37 -2.35 -1.86 -16.96
C GLU A 37 -2.00 -1.92 -18.46
N SER A 38 -1.18 -2.89 -18.90
CA SER A 38 -0.85 -3.05 -20.31
C SER A 38 -2.04 -3.55 -21.13
N ASP A 39 -2.03 -3.32 -22.45
CA ASP A 39 -3.07 -3.79 -23.37
C ASP A 39 -3.24 -5.32 -23.40
N VAL A 40 -2.24 -6.07 -22.90
CA VAL A 40 -2.26 -7.53 -22.86
C VAL A 40 -3.13 -8.05 -21.71
N LEU A 41 -2.98 -7.47 -20.52
CA LEU A 41 -3.77 -7.86 -19.34
C LEU A 41 -5.04 -7.04 -19.20
N ASN A 42 -5.01 -5.77 -19.61
CA ASN A 42 -6.15 -4.85 -19.61
C ASN A 42 -6.87 -4.77 -18.24
N LEU A 43 -6.09 -4.73 -17.16
CA LEU A 43 -6.53 -4.65 -15.77
C LEU A 43 -6.30 -3.25 -15.17
N ALA A 44 -6.55 -2.21 -15.97
CA ALA A 44 -6.50 -0.82 -15.55
C ALA A 44 -7.86 -0.32 -15.01
N PRO A 45 -7.88 0.67 -14.11
CA PRO A 45 -6.72 1.22 -13.41
C PRO A 45 -6.25 0.26 -12.30
N CYS A 46 -4.95 0.31 -11.97
CA CYS A 46 -4.37 -0.48 -10.89
C CYS A 46 -4.06 0.39 -9.67
N MET A 47 -4.68 0.11 -8.52
CA MET A 47 -4.44 0.81 -7.26
C MET A 47 -2.98 0.57 -6.83
N HIS A 48 -2.27 1.64 -6.48
CA HIS A 48 -0.88 1.62 -6.00
C HIS A 48 -0.62 2.85 -5.13
N MET A 49 0.35 2.81 -4.20
CA MET A 49 0.81 3.97 -3.41
C MET A 49 1.06 5.26 -4.23
N ALA A 50 1.40 5.16 -5.52
CA ALA A 50 1.55 6.32 -6.41
C ALA A 50 0.26 7.15 -6.54
N HIS A 51 -0.91 6.53 -6.37
CA HIS A 51 -2.21 7.19 -6.34
C HIS A 51 -2.52 7.85 -5.00
N ILE A 52 -1.78 7.54 -3.94
CA ILE A 52 -2.07 8.00 -2.58
C ILE A 52 -1.11 9.12 -2.19
N ALA A 53 0.19 8.91 -2.39
CA ALA A 53 1.25 9.81 -1.94
C ALA A 53 1.07 11.29 -2.34
N PRO A 54 0.52 11.65 -3.52
CA PRO A 54 0.32 13.06 -3.87
C PRO A 54 -0.89 13.73 -3.17
N HIS A 55 -1.77 12.97 -2.51
CA HIS A 55 -3.10 13.41 -2.10
C HIS A 55 -3.33 13.26 -0.59
N ALA A 56 -3.29 14.38 0.13
CA ALA A 56 -3.45 14.42 1.58
C ALA A 56 -4.78 13.81 2.10
N ASP A 57 -5.85 13.91 1.32
CA ASP A 57 -7.15 13.30 1.63
C ASP A 57 -7.10 11.76 1.52
N ARG A 58 -6.44 11.22 0.48
CA ARG A 58 -6.23 9.78 0.31
C ARG A 58 -5.30 9.24 1.40
N GLU A 59 -4.22 9.95 1.73
CA GLU A 59 -3.33 9.58 2.83
C GLU A 59 -4.06 9.54 4.18
N ARG A 60 -4.92 10.53 4.46
CA ARG A 60 -5.76 10.55 5.66
C ARG A 60 -6.66 9.32 5.70
N MET A 61 -7.31 8.97 4.59
CA MET A 61 -8.22 7.83 4.52
C MET A 61 -7.49 6.51 4.82
N VAL A 62 -6.25 6.35 4.35
CA VAL A 62 -5.42 5.19 4.69
C VAL A 62 -5.07 5.16 6.17
N ILE A 63 -4.67 6.29 6.77
CA ILE A 63 -4.40 6.38 8.21
C ILE A 63 -5.65 5.99 9.02
N ASP A 64 -6.82 6.46 8.61
CA ASP A 64 -8.08 6.17 9.28
C ASP A 64 -8.40 4.67 9.17
N ALA A 65 -8.16 4.05 8.00
CA ALA A 65 -8.33 2.61 7.82
C ALA A 65 -7.34 1.76 8.65
N ILE A 66 -6.08 2.20 8.80
CA ILE A 66 -5.06 1.50 9.62
C ILE A 66 -5.44 1.52 11.11
N ASN A 67 -6.08 2.58 11.57
CA ASN A 67 -6.47 2.77 12.97
C ASN A 67 -7.88 2.26 13.31
N GLU A 68 -8.67 1.84 12.32
CA GLU A 68 -10.00 1.29 12.54
C GLU A 68 -9.94 -0.20 12.88
N GLU A 69 -10.33 -0.54 14.10
CA GLU A 69 -10.31 -1.92 14.60
C GLU A 69 -11.56 -2.69 14.15
N ASP A 70 -12.69 -2.02 13.96
CA ASP A 70 -13.93 -2.64 13.49
C ASP A 70 -13.84 -2.98 12.00
N THR A 71 -13.89 -4.27 11.69
CA THR A 71 -13.80 -4.78 10.30
C THR A 71 -14.84 -4.18 9.37
N GLN A 72 -16.10 -4.02 9.80
CA GLN A 72 -17.14 -3.49 8.91
C GLN A 72 -16.93 -2.01 8.61
N LYS A 73 -16.47 -1.22 9.60
CA LYS A 73 -16.12 0.19 9.37
C LYS A 73 -14.86 0.32 8.53
N ARG A 74 -13.84 -0.51 8.77
CA ARG A 74 -12.61 -0.53 7.98
C ARG A 74 -12.89 -0.89 6.52
N GLN A 75 -13.67 -1.93 6.26
CA GLN A 75 -14.07 -2.30 4.90
C GLN A 75 -14.83 -1.17 4.17
N LYS A 76 -15.68 -0.40 4.88
CA LYS A 76 -16.32 0.80 4.29
C LYS A 76 -15.32 1.90 3.91
N LEU A 77 -14.22 2.04 4.65
CA LEU A 77 -13.13 2.95 4.27
C LEU A 77 -12.35 2.39 3.08
N LEU A 78 -12.08 1.08 3.07
CA LEU A 78 -11.38 0.43 1.97
C LEU A 78 -12.17 0.48 0.66
N HIS A 79 -13.49 0.34 0.66
CA HIS A 79 -14.31 0.56 -0.54
C HIS A 79 -14.04 1.92 -1.19
N LYS A 80 -13.84 2.97 -0.40
CA LYS A 80 -13.50 4.31 -0.92
C LYS A 80 -12.09 4.40 -1.51
N ILE A 81 -11.20 3.48 -1.16
CA ILE A 81 -9.80 3.41 -1.65
C ILE A 81 -9.71 2.50 -2.89
N TYR A 82 -10.48 1.42 -2.94
CA TYR A 82 -10.30 0.33 -3.89
C TYR A 82 -11.40 0.21 -4.96
N ASP A 83 -12.61 0.69 -4.71
CA ASP A 83 -13.68 0.61 -5.72
C ASP A 83 -13.32 1.46 -6.95
N GLY A 84 -13.65 0.96 -8.13
CA GLY A 84 -13.27 1.57 -9.41
C GLY A 84 -11.89 1.15 -9.93
N TYR A 85 -11.14 0.33 -9.19
CA TYR A 85 -9.89 -0.27 -9.68
C TYR A 85 -10.12 -1.72 -10.11
N ALA A 86 -9.56 -2.09 -11.27
CA ALA A 86 -9.60 -3.47 -11.78
C ALA A 86 -8.54 -4.37 -11.12
N SER A 87 -7.48 -3.77 -10.61
CA SER A 87 -6.42 -4.48 -9.91
C SER A 87 -5.81 -3.62 -8.81
N SER A 88 -5.07 -4.24 -7.89
CA SER A 88 -4.35 -3.56 -6.82
C SER A 88 -2.95 -4.15 -6.65
N CYS A 89 -1.96 -3.30 -6.39
CA CYS A 89 -0.62 -3.69 -5.99
C CYS A 89 -0.02 -2.70 -4.98
N ASP A 90 1.06 -3.08 -4.30
CA ASP A 90 1.79 -2.22 -3.36
C ASP A 90 0.98 -1.82 -2.12
N PHE A 91 1.49 -0.83 -1.37
CA PHE A 91 0.80 -0.23 -0.23
C PHE A 91 -0.44 0.54 -0.71
N PRO A 92 -1.57 0.50 0.04
CA PRO A 92 -1.78 -0.17 1.33
C PRO A 92 -2.29 -1.61 1.25
N GLY A 93 -2.36 -2.24 0.07
CA GLY A 93 -3.05 -3.54 -0.12
C GLY A 93 -2.55 -4.66 0.78
N TRP A 94 -1.22 -4.77 0.91
CA TRP A 94 -0.60 -5.80 1.76
C TRP A 94 -0.90 -5.63 3.27
N LEU A 95 -1.35 -4.45 3.74
CA LEU A 95 -1.78 -4.29 5.13
C LEU A 95 -3.17 -4.88 5.41
N PHE A 96 -4.03 -4.89 4.39
CA PHE A 96 -5.45 -5.20 4.51
C PHE A 96 -5.82 -6.51 3.82
N VAL A 97 -4.89 -7.47 3.76
CA VAL A 97 -5.09 -8.77 3.10
C VAL A 97 -6.40 -9.44 3.50
N PRO A 98 -6.74 -9.62 4.80
CA PRO A 98 -8.00 -10.26 5.18
C PRO A 98 -9.23 -9.50 4.70
N ASP A 99 -9.23 -8.17 4.87
CA ASP A 99 -10.35 -7.33 4.46
C ASP A 99 -10.56 -7.36 2.94
N LEU A 100 -9.47 -7.28 2.16
CA LEU A 100 -9.55 -7.27 0.70
C LEU A 100 -9.99 -8.62 0.14
N MET A 101 -9.56 -9.73 0.76
CA MET A 101 -10.02 -11.07 0.38
C MET A 101 -11.51 -11.27 0.70
N ASP A 102 -11.99 -10.71 1.82
CA ASP A 102 -13.41 -10.75 2.18
C ASP A 102 -14.27 -9.84 1.28
N MET A 103 -13.75 -8.65 0.92
CA MET A 103 -14.45 -7.68 0.08
C MET A 103 -14.54 -8.12 -1.39
N TYR A 104 -13.51 -8.78 -1.91
CA TYR A 104 -13.40 -9.17 -3.31
C TYR A 104 -13.08 -10.67 -3.44
N PRO A 105 -14.00 -11.58 -3.03
CA PRO A 105 -13.73 -13.02 -2.96
C PRO A 105 -13.47 -13.67 -4.32
N ASP A 106 -13.96 -13.06 -5.40
CA ASP A 106 -13.78 -13.55 -6.78
C ASP A 106 -12.48 -13.06 -7.43
N ALA A 107 -11.74 -12.14 -6.77
CA ALA A 107 -10.50 -11.61 -7.32
C ALA A 107 -9.36 -12.63 -7.23
N ALA A 108 -8.62 -12.81 -8.32
CA ALA A 108 -7.43 -13.65 -8.31
C ALA A 108 -6.34 -13.01 -7.44
N VAL A 109 -5.65 -13.82 -6.64
CA VAL A 109 -4.56 -13.35 -5.77
C VAL A 109 -3.21 -13.66 -6.39
N VAL A 110 -2.34 -12.64 -6.43
CA VAL A 110 -0.93 -12.75 -6.85
C VAL A 110 -0.04 -12.36 -5.68
N LEU A 111 0.83 -13.26 -5.25
CA LEU A 111 1.85 -12.98 -4.24
C LEU A 111 3.23 -12.86 -4.91
N ASN A 112 3.63 -11.63 -5.23
CA ASN A 112 4.95 -11.34 -5.77
C ASN A 112 5.99 -11.25 -4.63
N THR A 113 7.00 -12.10 -4.68
CA THR A 113 8.07 -12.20 -3.69
C THR A 113 9.41 -11.79 -4.28
N ARG A 114 10.41 -11.63 -3.40
CA ARG A 114 11.81 -11.38 -3.74
C ARG A 114 12.65 -12.62 -3.42
N LYS A 115 13.83 -12.71 -4.07
CA LYS A 115 14.75 -13.85 -3.94
C LYS A 115 15.11 -14.23 -2.50
N SER A 116 15.24 -13.26 -1.60
CA SER A 116 15.45 -13.51 -0.17
C SER A 116 14.94 -12.36 0.68
N SER A 117 14.67 -12.66 1.96
CA SER A 117 14.24 -11.70 2.97
C SER A 117 15.29 -10.60 3.21
N GLN A 118 16.59 -10.94 3.16
CA GLN A 118 17.68 -9.98 3.28
C GLN A 118 17.74 -9.01 2.08
N ALA A 119 17.60 -9.54 0.87
CA ALA A 119 17.58 -8.71 -0.34
C ALA A 119 16.37 -7.78 -0.39
N TRP A 120 15.25 -8.19 0.22
CA TRP A 120 14.09 -7.32 0.41
C TRP A 120 14.38 -6.24 1.45
N ALA A 121 14.88 -6.61 2.63
CA ALA A 121 15.17 -5.70 3.74
C ALA A 121 16.14 -4.58 3.33
N GLU A 122 17.21 -4.93 2.62
CA GLU A 122 18.16 -3.97 2.06
C GLU A 122 17.47 -2.99 1.09
N SER A 123 16.62 -3.52 0.20
CA SER A 123 15.98 -2.70 -0.82
C SER A 123 14.89 -1.78 -0.29
N ILE A 124 14.08 -2.25 0.67
CA ILE A 124 13.07 -1.43 1.34
C ILE A 124 13.75 -0.39 2.24
N GLY A 125 14.78 -0.78 2.98
CA GLY A 125 15.58 0.11 3.82
C GLY A 125 16.19 1.26 3.02
N ASN A 126 16.85 0.97 1.89
CA ASN A 126 17.45 1.99 1.02
C ASN A 126 16.42 2.96 0.41
N SER A 127 15.17 2.54 0.25
CA SER A 127 14.13 3.35 -0.41
C SER A 127 13.26 4.13 0.58
N HIS A 128 12.97 3.55 1.75
CA HIS A 128 11.93 4.06 2.65
C HIS A 128 12.41 4.43 4.05
N SER A 129 13.58 3.96 4.51
CA SER A 129 14.05 4.25 5.87
C SER A 129 14.15 5.75 6.16
N PHE A 130 14.50 6.56 5.13
CA PHE A 130 14.56 8.02 5.23
C PHE A 130 13.27 8.64 5.77
N PHE A 131 12.10 8.14 5.35
CA PHE A 131 10.80 8.70 5.74
C PHE A 131 10.46 8.47 7.22
N GLY A 132 11.13 7.51 7.88
CA GLY A 132 11.01 7.31 9.33
C GLY A 132 11.93 8.20 10.17
N THR A 133 12.85 8.95 9.54
CA THR A 133 13.90 9.69 10.27
C THR A 133 13.45 11.06 10.76
N ARG A 134 14.19 11.61 11.73
CA ARG A 134 14.03 13.01 12.20
C ARG A 134 14.32 14.03 11.09
N TRP A 135 15.06 13.65 10.05
CA TRP A 135 15.35 14.52 8.92
C TRP A 135 14.14 14.72 8.03
N TYR A 136 13.39 13.66 7.74
CA TYR A 136 12.12 13.79 7.01
C TYR A 136 11.02 14.46 7.85
N TYR A 137 11.10 14.37 9.18
CA TYR A 137 10.18 15.09 10.07
C TYR A 137 10.22 16.61 9.89
N TRP A 138 11.38 17.22 9.58
CA TRP A 138 11.48 18.67 9.42
C TRP A 138 10.66 19.25 8.24
N PRO A 139 10.72 18.69 7.02
CA PRO A 139 9.84 19.11 5.92
C PRO A 139 8.33 19.04 6.23
N THR A 140 7.88 18.16 7.15
CA THR A 140 6.45 17.99 7.48
C THR A 140 5.76 19.24 8.05
N PHE A 141 6.55 20.23 8.49
CA PHE A 141 6.02 21.52 8.93
C PHE A 141 5.51 22.36 7.76
N LEU A 142 6.05 22.17 6.54
CA LEU A 142 5.75 22.98 5.37
C LEU A 142 4.53 22.46 4.60
N TRP A 143 4.42 21.14 4.41
CA TRP A 143 3.38 20.52 3.59
C TRP A 143 2.54 19.51 4.37
N LYS A 144 1.22 19.62 4.22
CA LYS A 144 0.25 18.70 4.85
C LYS A 144 0.46 17.27 4.38
N THR A 145 0.74 17.08 3.09
CA THR A 145 0.99 15.77 2.48
C THR A 145 2.20 15.10 3.13
N ASP A 146 3.35 15.76 3.22
CA ASP A 146 4.52 15.19 3.91
C ASP A 146 4.26 14.82 5.37
N ARG A 147 3.46 15.63 6.09
CA ARG A 147 3.05 15.32 7.46
C ARG A 147 2.21 14.05 7.56
N LEU A 148 1.30 13.86 6.61
CA LEU A 148 0.46 12.67 6.58
C LEU A 148 1.22 11.46 6.08
N HIS A 149 2.11 11.61 5.09
CA HIS A 149 3.05 10.57 4.70
C HIS A 149 3.91 10.10 5.88
N TYR A 150 4.50 11.03 6.64
CA TYR A 150 5.21 10.68 7.87
C TYR A 150 4.30 9.94 8.87
N ALA A 151 3.06 10.41 9.06
CA ALA A 151 2.10 9.74 9.91
C ALA A 151 1.76 8.31 9.43
N ILE A 152 1.63 8.09 8.11
CA ILE A 152 1.44 6.76 7.51
C ILE A 152 2.56 5.81 7.93
N HIS A 153 3.83 6.22 7.81
CA HIS A 153 4.97 5.39 8.23
C HIS A 153 4.87 5.06 9.72
N ARG A 154 4.58 6.06 10.57
CA ARG A 154 4.41 5.85 12.02
C ARG A 154 3.27 4.90 12.36
N THR A 155 2.12 5.02 11.71
CA THR A 155 0.98 4.13 11.92
C THR A 155 1.24 2.74 11.36
N GLY A 156 1.96 2.62 10.24
CA GLY A 156 2.40 1.35 9.67
C GLY A 156 3.34 0.60 10.60
N TYR A 157 4.34 1.28 11.19
CA TYR A 157 5.21 0.67 12.20
C TYR A 157 4.42 0.15 13.40
N ALA A 158 3.48 0.96 13.92
CA ALA A 158 2.63 0.54 15.03
C ALA A 158 1.75 -0.66 14.67
N TRP A 159 1.21 -0.70 13.44
CA TRP A 159 0.43 -1.82 12.95
C TRP A 159 1.28 -3.11 12.87
N VAL A 160 2.49 -3.04 12.31
CA VAL A 160 3.40 -4.19 12.22
C VAL A 160 3.77 -4.70 13.61
N GLN A 161 4.05 -3.80 14.55
CA GLN A 161 4.33 -4.15 15.93
C GLN A 161 3.13 -4.85 16.60
N ARG A 162 1.91 -4.34 16.42
CA ARG A 162 0.70 -4.97 16.97
C ARG A 162 0.42 -6.34 16.35
N ARG A 163 0.60 -6.49 15.03
CA ARG A 163 0.21 -7.69 14.29
C ARG A 163 1.24 -8.82 14.35
N PHE A 164 2.52 -8.47 14.34
CA PHE A 164 3.64 -9.41 14.22
C PHE A 164 4.60 -9.37 15.41
N GLY A 165 4.50 -8.39 16.32
CA GLY A 165 5.41 -8.24 17.44
C GLY A 165 6.80 -7.71 17.07
N ILE A 166 6.96 -7.16 15.86
CA ILE A 166 8.25 -6.70 15.32
C ILE A 166 8.35 -5.18 15.45
N ALA A 167 9.45 -4.68 16.00
CA ALA A 167 9.65 -3.24 16.26
C ALA A 167 9.94 -2.41 15.00
N ASP A 168 10.50 -3.03 13.95
CA ASP A 168 10.83 -2.37 12.69
C ASP A 168 10.26 -3.17 11.50
N MET A 169 9.58 -2.46 10.60
CA MET A 169 8.96 -3.05 9.43
C MET A 169 9.97 -3.35 8.31
N PHE A 170 11.20 -2.82 8.35
CA PHE A 170 12.19 -3.00 7.29
C PHE A 170 13.19 -4.12 7.59
N THR A 171 12.70 -5.23 8.16
CA THR A 171 13.52 -6.36 8.62
C THR A 171 13.26 -7.63 7.81
N ALA A 172 14.28 -8.48 7.70
CA ALA A 172 14.12 -9.80 7.08
C ALA A 172 13.07 -10.67 7.82
N GLU A 173 13.00 -10.52 9.15
CA GLU A 173 12.00 -11.20 9.98
C GLU A 173 10.58 -10.79 9.60
N PHE A 174 10.31 -9.49 9.39
CA PHE A 174 8.97 -9.05 8.96
C PHE A 174 8.59 -9.62 7.60
N TYR A 175 9.55 -9.66 6.66
CA TYR A 175 9.32 -10.27 5.36
C TYR A 175 8.95 -11.75 5.45
N GLU A 176 9.66 -12.52 6.28
CA GLU A 176 9.39 -13.95 6.48
C GLU A 176 8.00 -14.13 7.10
N ARG A 177 7.72 -13.46 8.22
CA ARG A 177 6.41 -13.58 8.90
C ARG A 177 5.22 -13.10 8.06
N TYR A 178 5.43 -12.19 7.12
CA TYR A 178 4.37 -11.75 6.21
C TYR A 178 4.03 -12.82 5.16
N ASN A 179 5.02 -13.60 4.73
CA ASN A 179 4.88 -14.60 3.66
C ASN A 179 4.67 -16.04 4.17
N ASP A 180 4.73 -16.26 5.49
CA ASP A 180 4.39 -17.52 6.17
C ASP A 180 2.87 -17.76 6.23
#